data_AF-A0A6G1KYX9-F1
#
_entry.id   AF-A0A6G1KYX9-F1
#
_cell.length_a   1.000
_cell.length_b   1.000
_cell.length_c   1.000
_cell.angle_alpha   90.00
_cell.angle_beta   90.00
_cell.angle_gamma   90.00
#
_symmetry.space_group_name_H-M   'P 1'
#
loop_
_entity.id
_entity.type
_entity.pdbx_description
1 polymer ?
#
loop_
_entity_poly.entity_id
_entity_poly.type
_entity_poly.pdbx_seq_one_letter_code
_entity_poly.pdbx_strand_id
1 'polypeptide(L)'
;MVSTIVPPKVASPNAIGGAADAARMKRVVDFYEKLPRGQAPPLQPRGLLQRYQQRYMAKGSGVPLLHLFGGLMLIGYAQNYYFHLRHHKNHAH
;
A
#
# COMPACT_ATOMS: atom_id res chain seq x y z
N MET A 1 27.38 -34.17 33.69
CA MET A 1 27.34 -33.79 32.27
C MET A 1 26.29 -32.70 32.10
N VAL A 2 26.68 -31.44 32.09
CA VAL A 2 25.73 -30.32 31.92
C VAL A 2 25.79 -29.94 30.45
N SER A 3 24.83 -30.43 29.68
CA SER A 3 24.56 -29.97 28.32
C SER A 3 23.93 -28.58 28.42
N THR A 4 24.68 -27.54 28.08
CA THR A 4 24.10 -26.19 27.95
C THR A 4 23.15 -26.19 26.76
N ILE A 5 21.84 -26.23 27.05
CA ILE A 5 20.71 -26.09 26.10
C ILE A 5 20.73 -24.76 25.32
N VAL A 6 21.57 -23.81 25.73
CA VAL A 6 21.70 -22.51 25.09
C VAL A 6 22.71 -22.60 23.95
N PRO A 7 22.28 -22.49 22.68
CA PRO A 7 23.19 -22.54 21.55
C PRO A 7 24.18 -21.35 21.60
N PRO A 8 25.44 -21.55 21.17
CA PRO A 8 26.46 -20.49 21.16
C PRO A 8 25.99 -19.31 20.30
N LYS A 9 26.44 -18.10 20.63
CA LYS A 9 26.02 -16.84 20.01
C LYS A 9 26.30 -16.85 18.49
N VAL A 10 25.30 -17.27 17.72
CA VAL A 10 25.33 -17.33 16.27
C VAL A 10 25.03 -15.94 15.70
N ALA A 11 25.93 -15.43 14.86
CA ALA A 11 25.84 -14.08 14.29
C ALA A 11 24.59 -13.87 13.42
N SER A 12 24.00 -14.94 12.88
CA SER A 12 22.65 -14.96 12.30
C SER A 12 22.12 -16.39 12.21
N PRO A 13 20.82 -16.65 12.44
CA PRO A 13 20.22 -17.98 12.26
C PRO A 13 20.39 -18.54 10.84
N ASN A 14 20.45 -17.65 9.83
CA ASN A 14 20.60 -18.00 8.42
C ASN A 14 21.99 -18.55 8.06
N ALA A 15 22.99 -18.40 8.92
CA ALA A 15 24.35 -18.87 8.69
C ALA A 15 24.59 -20.32 9.17
N ILE A 16 23.60 -20.96 9.80
CA ILE A 16 23.79 -22.24 10.51
C ILE A 16 23.65 -23.47 9.60
N GLY A 17 23.14 -23.34 8.38
CA GLY A 17 22.94 -24.48 7.47
C GLY A 17 23.24 -24.22 5.99
N GLY A 18 23.66 -23.01 5.62
CA GLY A 18 24.07 -22.69 4.25
C GLY A 18 25.58 -22.72 4.12
N ALA A 19 26.11 -23.20 2.99
CA ALA A 19 27.52 -23.06 2.66
C ALA A 19 27.96 -21.61 2.90
N ALA A 20 28.86 -21.37 3.85
CA ALA A 20 29.26 -20.03 4.28
C ALA A 20 29.75 -19.17 3.10
N ASP A 21 30.34 -19.82 2.10
CA ASP A 21 30.77 -19.22 0.84
C ASP A 21 29.60 -18.75 -0.03
N ALA A 22 28.49 -19.51 -0.10
CA ALA A 22 27.29 -19.10 -0.83
C ALA A 22 26.64 -17.86 -0.19
N ALA A 23 26.57 -17.80 1.15
CA ALA A 23 26.06 -16.64 1.87
C ALA A 23 26.98 -15.42 1.76
N ARG A 24 28.30 -15.63 1.63
CA ARG A 24 29.28 -14.56 1.37
C ARG A 24 29.15 -14.04 -0.06
N MET A 25 29.04 -14.95 -1.03
CA MET A 25 28.87 -14.61 -2.44
C MET A 25 27.56 -13.85 -2.66
N LYS A 26 26.45 -14.26 -2.03
CA LYS A 26 25.18 -13.53 -2.08
C LYS A 26 25.30 -12.10 -1.57
N ARG A 27 26.04 -11.86 -0.48
CA ARG A 27 26.24 -10.49 0.05
C ARG A 27 27.01 -9.59 -0.92
N VAL A 28 28.00 -10.15 -1.63
CA VAL A 28 28.75 -9.41 -2.65
C VAL A 28 27.85 -9.08 -3.85
N VAL A 29 27.08 -10.05 -4.34
CA VAL A 29 26.11 -9.84 -5.42
C VAL A 29 25.06 -8.80 -5.02
N ASP A 30 24.44 -8.95 -3.84
CA ASP A 30 23.45 -8.02 -3.32
C ASP A 30 24.03 -6.61 -3.15
N PHE A 31 25.31 -6.47 -2.78
CA PHE A 31 25.98 -5.19 -2.66
C PHE A 31 26.07 -4.45 -4.01
N TYR A 32 26.50 -5.15 -5.07
CA TYR A 32 26.59 -4.57 -6.40
C TYR A 32 25.22 -4.40 -7.09
N GLU A 33 24.25 -5.26 -6.76
CA GLU A 33 22.88 -5.12 -7.22
C GLU A 33 22.22 -3.85 -6.63
N LYS A 34 22.42 -3.64 -5.32
CA LYS A 34 21.86 -2.53 -4.55
C LYS A 34 22.74 -1.29 -4.50
N LEU A 35 23.83 -1.26 -5.27
CA LEU A 35 24.58 -0.03 -5.44
C LEU A 35 23.57 1.06 -5.86
N PRO A 36 23.57 2.26 -5.25
CA PRO A 36 22.56 3.27 -5.52
C PRO A 36 22.61 3.73 -6.98
N ARG A 37 21.92 2.99 -7.86
CA ARG A 37 21.43 3.49 -9.14
C ARG A 37 20.44 4.55 -8.70
N GLY A 38 20.67 5.81 -9.08
CA GLY A 38 19.89 6.95 -8.57
C GLY A 38 18.38 6.70 -8.58
N GLN A 39 17.63 7.52 -7.84
CA GLN A 39 16.19 7.33 -7.62
C GLN A 39 15.47 6.91 -8.91
N ALA A 40 14.76 5.78 -8.85
CA ALA A 40 13.99 5.29 -9.97
C ALA A 40 13.08 6.42 -10.49
N PRO A 41 12.95 6.62 -11.82
CA PRO A 41 12.12 7.67 -12.35
C PRO A 41 10.71 7.59 -11.76
N PRO A 42 10.11 8.73 -11.36
CA PRO A 42 8.76 8.72 -10.81
C PRO A 42 7.82 8.08 -11.83
N LEU A 43 7.06 7.09 -11.38
CA LEU A 43 6.10 6.37 -12.22
C LEU A 43 5.11 7.38 -12.81
N GLN A 44 5.26 7.68 -14.09
CA GLN A 44 4.30 8.54 -14.78
C GLN A 44 2.95 7.84 -14.82
N PRO A 45 1.87 8.46 -14.32
CA PRO A 45 0.55 7.83 -14.31
C PRO A 45 0.02 7.69 -15.74
N ARG A 46 -0.23 6.45 -16.17
CA ARG A 46 -0.68 6.10 -17.53
C ARG A 46 -2.20 5.89 -17.63
N GLY A 47 -2.98 6.41 -16.68
CA GLY A 47 -4.44 6.34 -16.71
C GLY A 47 -5.11 7.32 -15.75
N LEU A 48 -6.43 7.51 -15.89
CA LEU A 48 -7.19 8.46 -15.06
C LEU A 48 -7.14 8.09 -13.57
N LEU A 49 -7.33 6.81 -13.24
CA LEU A 49 -7.23 6.32 -11.85
C LEU A 49 -5.82 6.52 -11.30
N GLN A 50 -4.80 6.25 -12.10
CA GLN A 50 -3.40 6.42 -11.70
C GLN A 50 -3.05 7.90 -11.47
N ARG A 51 -3.61 8.81 -12.27
CA ARG A 51 -3.48 10.27 -12.06
C ARG A 51 -4.15 10.70 -10.75
N TYR A 52 -5.35 10.19 -10.47
CA TYR A 52 -6.04 10.46 -9.21
C TYR A 52 -5.26 9.93 -8.00
N GLN A 53 -4.78 8.69 -8.07
CA GLN A 53 -3.95 8.08 -7.03
C GLN A 53 -2.68 8.90 -6.76
N GLN A 54 -1.95 9.29 -7.81
CA GLN A 54 -0.75 10.13 -7.68
C GLN A 54 -1.07 11.51 -7.09
N ARG A 55 -2.24 12.09 -7.40
CA ARG A 55 -2.62 13.42 -6.91
C ARG A 55 -3.06 13.42 -5.44
N TYR A 56 -3.83 12.43 -5.02
CA TYR A 56 -4.50 12.44 -3.71
C TYR A 56 -4.09 11.30 -2.77
N MET A 57 -3.80 10.09 -3.27
CA MET A 57 -3.50 8.95 -2.40
C MET A 57 -2.00 8.83 -2.07
N ALA A 58 -1.12 9.02 -3.05
CA ALA A 58 0.33 8.88 -2.87
C ALA A 58 0.94 9.94 -1.93
N LYS A 59 0.23 11.06 -1.71
CA LYS A 59 0.66 12.16 -0.83
C LYS A 59 0.15 12.05 0.60
N GLY A 60 -0.53 10.96 0.96
CA GLY A 60 -1.18 10.82 2.27
C GLY A 60 -2.28 11.85 2.51
N SER A 61 -2.92 12.36 1.46
CA SER A 61 -3.98 13.37 1.61
C SER A 61 -5.25 12.73 2.17
N GLY A 62 -5.97 13.44 3.06
CA GLY A 62 -7.31 13.04 3.51
C GLY A 62 -8.42 13.29 2.49
N VAL A 63 -8.10 13.93 1.36
CA VAL A 63 -9.05 14.28 0.29
C VAL A 63 -9.81 13.08 -0.30
N PRO A 64 -9.24 11.87 -0.47
CA PRO A 64 -10.00 10.70 -0.92
C PRO A 64 -11.16 10.33 0.01
N LEU A 65 -11.01 10.51 1.32
CA LEU A 65 -12.09 10.27 2.29
C LEU A 65 -13.21 11.30 2.08
N LEU A 66 -12.87 12.57 1.85
CA LEU A 66 -13.86 13.60 1.54
C LEU A 66 -14.61 13.29 0.24
N HIS A 67 -13.92 12.82 -0.80
CA HIS A 67 -14.57 12.39 -2.06
C HIS A 67 -15.52 11.22 -1.84
N LEU A 68 -15.12 10.25 -1.00
CA LEU A 68 -15.96 9.12 -0.65
C LEU A 68 -17.24 9.58 0.06
N PHE A 69 -17.11 10.39 1.12
CA PHE A 69 -18.28 10.90 1.84
C PHE A 69 -19.17 11.79 0.96
N GLY A 70 -18.57 12.67 0.17
CA GLY A 70 -19.31 13.51 -0.78
C GLY A 70 -20.06 12.67 -1.82
N GLY A 71 -19.42 11.64 -2.36
CA GLY A 71 -20.07 10.70 -3.29
C GLY A 71 -21.25 9.96 -2.65
N LEU A 72 -21.07 9.45 -1.43
CA LEU A 72 -22.13 8.76 -0.70
C LEU A 72 -23.30 9.69 -0.36
N MET A 73 -23.04 10.93 0.06
CA MET A 73 -24.09 11.92 0.32
C MET A 73 -24.88 12.26 -0.94
N LEU A 74 -24.20 12.49 -2.07
CA LEU A 74 -24.86 12.80 -3.33
C LEU A 74 -25.72 11.64 -3.83
N ILE A 75 -25.19 10.42 -3.78
CA ILE A 75 -25.93 9.21 -4.15
C ILE A 75 -27.13 9.01 -3.23
N GLY A 76 -26.94 9.13 -1.91
CA GLY A 76 -28.01 9.00 -0.93
C GLY A 76 -29.10 10.05 -1.11
N TYR A 77 -28.74 11.30 -1.38
CA TYR A 77 -29.70 12.36 -1.69
C TYR A 77 -30.45 12.08 -2.99
N ALA A 78 -29.75 11.65 -4.05
CA ALA A 78 -30.38 11.31 -5.31
C ALA A 78 -31.38 10.15 -5.16
N GLN A 79 -31.05 9.12 -4.38
CA GLN A 79 -31.95 8.02 -4.04
C GLN A 79 -33.17 8.52 -3.25
N ASN A 80 -32.95 9.29 -2.18
CA ASN A 80 -34.03 9.84 -1.38
C ASN A 80 -34.95 10.74 -2.22
N TYR A 81 -34.37 11.55 -3.11
CA TYR A 81 -35.13 12.37 -4.03
C TYR A 81 -35.98 11.53 -4.99
N TYR A 82 -35.38 10.52 -5.62
CA TYR A 82 -36.07 9.69 -6.59
C TYR A 82 -37.20 8.86 -5.96
N PHE A 83 -36.96 8.23 -4.81
CA PHE A 83 -37.91 7.30 -4.19
C PHE A 83 -38.90 7.93 -3.23
N HIS A 84 -38.54 9.04 -2.56
CA HIS A 84 -39.40 9.66 -1.55
C HIS A 84 -39.82 11.07 -1.99
N LEU A 85 -38.87 12.01 -2.13
CA LEU A 85 -39.23 13.44 -2.25
C LEU A 85 -39.94 13.80 -3.57
N ARG A 86 -39.67 13.08 -4.67
CA ARG A 86 -40.35 13.31 -5.96
C ARG A 86 -41.84 12.97 -5.92
N HIS A 87 -42.24 12.00 -5.10
CA HIS A 87 -43.63 11.55 -5.02
C HIS A 87 -44.49 12.43 -4.10
N HIS A 88 -43.88 13.11 -3.12
CA HIS A 88 -44.58 14.04 -2.22
C HIS A 88 -45.07 15.33 -2.91
N LYS A 89 -44.54 15.70 -4.08
CA LYS A 89 -45.01 16.89 -4.83
C LYS A 89 -46.13 16.60 -5.83
N ASN A 90 -46.30 15.34 -6.24
CA ASN A 90 -47.23 14.96 -7.32
C ASN A 90 -48.49 14.22 -6.83
N HIS A 91 -48.61 13.98 -5.53
CA HIS A 91 -49.83 13.47 -4.91
C HIS A 91 -50.09 14.28 -3.63
N ALA A 92 -51.20 15.01 -3.59
CA ALA A 92 -51.76 15.49 -2.33
C ALA A 92 -52.19 14.27 -1.52
N HIS A 93 -51.91 14.29 -0.21
CA HIS A 93 -52.49 13.33 0.73
C HIS A 93 -54.02 13.39 0.70
#